data_AF-A0A1B6C7Y4-F1
#
_entry.id   AF-A0A1B6C7Y4-F1
#
_cell.length_a   1.000
_cell.length_b   1.000
_cell.length_c   1.000
_cell.angle_alpha   90.00
_cell.angle_beta   90.00
_cell.angle_gamma   90.00
#
_symmetry.space_group_name_H-M   'P 1'
#
loop_
_entity.id
_entity.type
_entity.pdbx_description
1 polymer ?
#
loop_
_entity_poly.entity_id
_entity_poly.type
_entity_poly.pdbx_seq_one_letter_code
_entity_poly.pdbx_strand_id
1 'polypeptide(L)'
;RDAQDLKKISLKLKNQKDLLSSDFIESIKLINVKKKAASFGFPCNQCGRYYQHSNSLWRHKKYECGKLPQFHCQLCSAQYKQKFDLHKHILLKHGDPFNK
;
A
#
# COMPACT_ATOMS: atom_id res chain seq x y z
N ARG A 1 6.62 -47.98 -24.39
CA ARG A 1 7.38 -47.14 -25.36
C ARG A 1 7.26 -45.68 -24.92
N ASP A 2 7.56 -45.38 -23.64
CA ASP A 2 6.93 -44.20 -23.00
C ASP A 2 7.94 -43.24 -22.33
N ALA A 3 9.21 -43.63 -22.16
CA ALA A 3 10.21 -42.76 -21.52
C ALA A 3 10.92 -41.81 -22.50
N GLN A 4 11.11 -42.21 -23.77
CA GLN A 4 11.77 -41.39 -24.78
C GLN A 4 10.87 -40.24 -25.27
N ASP A 5 9.56 -40.46 -25.36
CA ASP A 5 8.60 -39.45 -25.78
C ASP A 5 8.37 -38.38 -24.70
N LEU A 6 8.34 -38.76 -23.42
CA LEU A 6 8.31 -37.80 -22.32
C LEU A 6 9.58 -36.91 -22.28
N LYS A 7 10.74 -37.47 -22.64
CA LYS A 7 12.00 -36.71 -22.71
C LYS A 7 12.00 -35.72 -23.88
N LYS A 8 11.44 -36.10 -25.04
CA LYS A 8 11.21 -35.19 -26.19
C LYS A 8 10.21 -34.08 -25.86
N ILE A 9 9.11 -34.39 -25.18
CA ILE A 9 8.10 -33.40 -24.75
C ILE A 9 8.72 -32.41 -23.74
N SER A 10 9.53 -32.89 -22.79
CA SER A 10 10.26 -32.05 -21.84
C SER A 10 11.26 -31.10 -22.53
N LEU A 11 12.00 -31.59 -23.54
CA LEU A 11 12.89 -30.74 -24.35
C LEU A 11 12.10 -29.69 -25.16
N LYS A 12 10.94 -30.07 -25.71
CA LYS A 12 10.06 -29.18 -26.49
C LYS A 12 9.47 -28.07 -25.62
N LEU A 13 9.11 -28.39 -24.36
CA LEU A 13 8.63 -27.42 -23.36
C LEU A 13 9.75 -26.52 -22.81
N LYS A 14 10.99 -27.02 -22.70
CA LYS A 14 12.17 -26.19 -22.36
C LYS A 14 12.44 -25.16 -23.46
N ASN A 15 12.52 -25.59 -24.72
CA ASN A 15 12.72 -24.70 -25.86
C ASN A 15 11.56 -23.71 -26.08
N GLN A 16 10.32 -24.03 -25.66
CA GLN A 16 9.20 -23.07 -25.71
C GLN A 16 9.31 -21.93 -24.70
N LYS A 17 10.01 -22.12 -23.57
CA LYS A 17 10.33 -21.01 -22.64
C LYS A 17 11.38 -20.07 -23.23
N ASP A 18 12.18 -20.56 -24.17
CA ASP A 18 13.21 -19.81 -24.89
C ASP A 18 12.65 -19.09 -26.16
N LEU A 19 11.38 -19.32 -26.52
CA LEU A 19 10.71 -18.66 -27.66
C LEU A 19 10.10 -17.30 -27.32
N LEU A 20 10.10 -16.89 -26.05
CA LEU A 20 9.80 -15.52 -25.69
C LEU A 20 11.11 -14.74 -25.78
N SER A 21 11.33 -14.06 -26.91
CA SER A 21 12.49 -13.17 -27.12
C SER A 21 12.79 -12.39 -25.84
N SER A 22 14.07 -12.22 -25.52
CA SER A 22 14.50 -11.31 -24.45
C SER A 22 13.79 -9.96 -24.55
N ASP A 23 13.53 -9.49 -25.78
CA ASP A 23 12.79 -8.25 -26.08
C ASP A 23 11.30 -8.34 -25.72
N PHE A 24 10.68 -9.52 -25.88
CA PHE A 24 9.30 -9.78 -25.45
C PHE A 24 9.20 -9.86 -23.92
N ILE A 25 10.16 -10.49 -23.26
CA ILE A 25 10.23 -10.50 -21.79
C ILE A 25 10.51 -9.08 -21.26
N GLU A 26 11.37 -8.30 -21.92
CA GLU A 26 11.62 -6.89 -21.60
C GLU A 26 10.35 -6.04 -21.81
N SER A 27 9.60 -6.32 -22.87
CA SER A 27 8.29 -5.68 -23.14
C SER A 27 7.25 -6.02 -22.07
N ILE A 28 7.18 -7.29 -21.64
CA ILE A 28 6.32 -7.72 -20.52
C ILE A 28 6.78 -7.09 -19.21
N LYS A 29 8.10 -6.93 -18.96
CA LYS A 29 8.62 -6.19 -17.80
C LYS A 29 8.14 -4.75 -17.85
N LEU A 30 8.15 -4.07 -19.00
CA LEU A 30 7.63 -2.70 -19.15
C LEU A 30 6.10 -2.61 -18.95
N ILE A 31 5.35 -3.66 -19.28
CA ILE A 31 3.90 -3.77 -18.98
C ILE A 31 3.66 -4.03 -17.48
N ASN A 32 4.52 -4.82 -16.83
CA ASN A 32 4.47 -5.16 -15.40
C ASN A 32 5.19 -4.18 -14.48
N VAL A 33 5.96 -3.23 -15.03
CA VAL A 33 6.27 -1.99 -14.34
C VAL A 33 4.89 -1.40 -14.08
N LYS A 34 4.43 -1.49 -12.83
CA LYS A 34 3.39 -0.61 -12.33
C LYS A 34 3.82 0.77 -12.78
N LYS A 35 3.19 1.28 -13.84
CA LYS A 35 3.22 2.70 -14.16
C LYS A 35 2.72 3.32 -12.87
N LYS A 36 3.64 3.74 -12.01
CA LYS A 36 3.39 4.79 -11.05
C LYS A 36 3.24 6.00 -11.96
N ALA A 37 2.09 6.04 -12.66
CA ALA A 37 1.62 7.21 -13.37
C ALA A 37 1.91 8.34 -12.39
N ALA A 38 2.71 9.30 -12.82
CA ALA A 38 3.14 10.42 -11.99
C ALA A 38 1.91 10.89 -11.23
N SER A 39 1.78 10.45 -9.97
CA SER A 39 0.55 10.67 -9.23
C SER A 39 0.70 12.12 -8.87
N PHE A 40 0.00 12.98 -9.61
CA PHE A 40 -0.31 14.31 -9.15
C PHE A 40 -1.11 14.08 -7.86
N GLY A 41 -0.38 13.94 -6.77
CA GLY A 41 -0.95 13.80 -5.46
C GLY A 41 -1.83 15.01 -5.19
N PHE A 42 -2.77 14.86 -4.28
CA PHE A 42 -3.67 15.92 -3.88
C PHE A 42 -2.93 16.85 -2.92
N PRO A 43 -2.61 18.10 -3.30
CA PRO A 43 -1.86 19.01 -2.45
C PRO A 43 -2.76 19.65 -1.40
N CYS A 44 -2.18 19.91 -0.22
CA CYS A 44 -2.78 20.75 0.79
C CYS A 44 -2.33 22.20 0.61
N ASN A 45 -3.24 23.07 0.17
CA ASN A 45 -2.94 24.49 -0.06
C ASN A 45 -2.52 25.27 1.21
N GLN A 46 -2.72 24.70 2.40
CA GLN A 46 -2.35 25.34 3.68
C GLN A 46 -0.92 24.99 4.13
N CYS A 47 -0.42 23.79 3.81
CA CYS A 47 0.88 23.32 4.31
C CYS A 47 1.80 22.73 3.24
N GLY A 48 1.36 22.69 1.98
CA GLY A 48 2.12 22.17 0.84
C GLY A 48 2.27 20.65 0.79
N ARG A 49 1.73 19.89 1.75
CA ARG A 49 1.86 18.42 1.76
C ARG A 49 1.03 17.76 0.65
N TYR A 50 1.58 16.70 0.05
CA TYR A 50 0.92 15.92 -0.99
C TYR A 50 0.38 14.60 -0.43
N TYR A 51 -0.80 14.21 -0.88
CA TYR A 51 -1.46 12.97 -0.50
C TYR A 51 -1.75 12.13 -1.74
N GLN A 52 -1.58 10.81 -1.63
CA GLN A 52 -1.84 9.91 -2.77
C GLN A 52 -3.33 9.82 -3.13
N HIS A 53 -4.21 10.12 -2.18
CA HIS A 53 -5.66 10.00 -2.34
C HIS A 53 -6.40 11.23 -1.81
N SER A 54 -7.51 11.58 -2.46
CA SER A 54 -8.35 12.73 -2.08
C SER A 54 -8.93 12.59 -0.68
N ASN A 55 -9.32 11.37 -0.27
CA ASN A 55 -9.80 11.08 1.08
C ASN A 55 -8.74 11.38 2.16
N SER A 56 -7.47 11.17 1.83
CA SER A 56 -6.34 11.37 2.74
C SER A 56 -6.05 12.85 2.89
N LEU A 57 -6.12 13.62 1.80
CA LEU A 57 -6.08 15.08 1.85
C LEU A 57 -7.24 15.65 2.65
N TRP A 58 -8.47 15.17 2.42
CA TRP A 58 -9.65 15.64 3.14
C TRP A 58 -9.50 15.41 4.65
N ARG A 59 -9.08 14.20 5.05
CA ARG A 59 -8.84 13.86 6.46
C ARG A 59 -7.76 14.75 7.07
N HIS A 60 -6.66 14.95 6.34
CA HIS A 60 -5.59 15.84 6.76
C HIS A 60 -6.10 17.27 7.00
N LYS A 61 -6.80 17.86 6.03
CA LYS A 61 -7.40 19.20 6.19
C LYS A 61 -8.39 19.25 7.36
N LYS A 62 -9.16 18.18 7.56
CA LYS A 62 -10.20 18.13 8.58
C LYS A 62 -9.67 18.00 10.00
N TYR A 63 -8.58 17.27 10.22
CA TYR A 63 -8.15 16.93 11.59
C TYR A 63 -6.70 17.27 11.92
N GLU A 64 -5.86 17.54 10.92
CA GLU A 64 -4.42 17.65 11.13
C GLU A 64 -3.83 19.01 10.78
N CYS A 65 -4.21 19.56 9.63
CA CYS A 65 -3.64 20.80 9.12
C CYS A 65 -4.04 21.98 10.01
N GLY A 66 -3.07 22.57 10.71
CA GLY A 66 -3.32 23.68 11.63
C GLY A 66 -4.22 23.33 12.82
N LYS A 67 -4.48 22.04 13.07
CA LYS A 67 -5.40 21.58 14.12
C LYS A 67 -4.65 20.86 15.22
N LEU A 68 -5.05 21.18 16.45
CA LEU A 68 -4.59 20.50 17.65
C LEU A 68 -5.23 19.11 17.79
N PRO A 69 -4.56 18.18 18.47
CA PRO A 69 -5.16 16.90 18.83
C PRO A 69 -6.49 17.09 19.57
N GLN A 70 -7.57 16.55 19.04
CA GLN A 70 -8.91 16.69 19.63
C GLN A 70 -9.32 15.47 20.48
N PHE A 71 -8.64 14.35 20.32
CA PHE A 71 -8.97 13.09 20.99
C PHE A 71 -7.97 12.83 22.11
N HIS A 72 -8.44 12.83 23.35
CA HIS A 72 -7.59 12.59 24.51
C HIS A 72 -7.82 11.17 25.04
N CYS A 73 -6.74 10.56 25.52
CA CYS A 73 -6.84 9.35 26.31
C CYS A 73 -7.40 9.71 27.69
N GLN A 74 -8.33 8.89 28.21
CA GLN A 74 -8.86 9.06 29.57
C GLN A 74 -7.95 8.42 30.63
N LEU A 75 -7.02 7.56 30.19
CA LEU A 75 -6.15 6.76 31.07
C LEU A 75 -4.74 7.35 31.20
N CYS A 76 -4.37 8.30 30.32
CA CYS A 76 -3.10 9.02 30.38
C CYS A 76 -3.20 10.38 29.65
N SER A 77 -2.14 11.18 29.72
CA SER A 77 -2.10 12.51 29.09
C SER A 77 -1.87 12.51 27.57
N ALA A 78 -1.94 11.36 26.90
CA ALA A 78 -1.72 11.27 25.46
C ALA A 78 -2.91 11.85 24.66
N GLN A 79 -2.59 12.57 23.57
CA GLN A 79 -3.59 13.16 22.70
C GLN A 79 -3.32 12.83 21.22
N TYR A 80 -4.40 12.71 20.45
CA TYR A 80 -4.40 12.26 19.06
C TYR A 80 -5.27 13.15 18.18
N LYS A 81 -4.87 13.25 16.91
CA LYS A 81 -5.61 13.99 15.89
C LYS A 81 -6.73 13.16 15.26
N GLN A 82 -6.64 11.84 15.29
CA GLN A 82 -7.67 10.93 14.76
C GLN A 82 -8.14 9.94 15.83
N LYS A 83 -9.42 9.56 15.75
CA LYS A 83 -10.04 8.58 16.67
C LYS A 83 -9.41 7.19 16.56
N PHE A 84 -9.07 6.77 15.34
CA PHE A 84 -8.41 5.49 15.10
C PHE A 84 -7.07 5.39 15.85
N ASP A 85 -6.28 6.47 15.84
CA ASP A 85 -4.99 6.51 16.52
C ASP A 85 -5.15 6.42 18.04
N LEU A 86 -6.17 7.10 18.61
CA LEU A 86 -6.52 6.97 20.02
C LEU A 86 -6.92 5.54 20.37
N HIS A 87 -7.82 4.92 19.61
CA HIS A 87 -8.26 3.53 19.86
C HIS A 87 -7.07 2.57 19.81
N LYS A 88 -6.20 2.71 18.80
CA LYS A 88 -4.99 1.91 18.69
C LYS A 88 -4.06 2.12 19.89
N HIS A 89 -3.90 3.36 20.34
CA HIS A 89 -3.11 3.66 21.54
C HIS A 89 -3.69 2.96 22.78
N ILE A 90 -4.99 3.09 23.02
CA ILE A 90 -5.67 2.46 24.15
C ILE A 90 -5.43 0.95 24.11
N LEU A 91 -5.72 0.30 22.98
CA LEU A 91 -5.55 -1.15 22.83
C LEU A 91 -4.11 -1.60 23.12
N LEU A 92 -3.11 -0.85 22.64
CA LEU A 92 -1.70 -1.24 22.78
C LEU A 92 -1.06 -0.85 24.13
N LYS A 93 -1.58 0.17 24.83
CA LYS A 93 -0.97 0.72 26.04
C LYS A 93 -1.76 0.45 27.32
N HIS A 94 -3.06 0.28 27.19
CA HIS A 94 -3.98 0.13 28.30
C HIS A 94 -4.84 -1.14 28.21
N GLY A 95 -4.72 -1.91 27.12
CA GLY A 95 -5.58 -3.05 26.83
C GLY A 95 -6.92 -2.62 26.23
N ASP A 96 -7.89 -3.52 26.19
CA ASP A 96 -9.23 -3.23 25.66
C ASP A 96 -10.19 -2.82 26.80
N PRO A 97 -10.52 -1.53 26.95
CA PRO A 97 -11.50 -1.09 27.94
C PRO A 97 -12.96 -1.26 27.47
N PHE A 98 -13.20 -1.67 26.22
CA PHE A 98 -14.53 -1.77 25.62
C PHE A 98 -15.03 -3.21 25.47
N ASN A 99 -14.17 -4.19 25.65
CA ASN A 99 -14.53 -5.61 25.67
C ASN A 99 -14.60 -6.06 27.13
N LYS A 100 -15.81 -5.94 27.71
CA LYS A 100 -16.17 -6.49 29.02
C LYS A 100 -16.73 -7.90 28.87
#